data_AF-A0A2V8MLZ3-F1
#
_entry.id   AF-A0A2V8MLZ3-F1
#
_cell.length_a   1.000
_cell.length_b   1.000
_cell.length_c   1.000
_cell.angle_alpha   90.00
_cell.angle_beta   90.00
_cell.angle_gamma   90.00
#
_symmetry.space_group_name_H-M   'P 1'
#
loop_
_entity.id
_entity.type
_entity.pdbx_description
1 polymer ?
#
loop_
_entity_poly.entity_id
_entity_poly.type
_entity_poly.pdbx_seq_one_letter_code
_entity_poly.pdbx_strand_id
1 'polypeptide(L)' 'MSTTAAIDEDALVHEGWETLVQRLGLQKATRFVVLLERGRGDSVEEISDYWGKSSLEEIHNEIVAWKAK' A
#
# COMPACT_ATOMS: atom_id res chain seq x y z
N MET A 1 -14.55 9.24 20.33
CA MET A 1 -13.19 9.60 19.88
C MET A 1 -12.36 8.33 19.94
N SER A 2 -12.22 7.64 18.80
CA SER A 2 -11.40 6.43 18.73
C SER A 2 -9.97 6.86 18.48
N THR A 3 -9.10 6.65 19.47
CA THR A 3 -7.66 6.85 19.33
C THR A 3 -7.13 5.74 18.41
N THR A 4 -6.96 6.04 17.13
CA THR A 4 -6.12 5.24 16.25
C THR A 4 -4.73 5.24 16.87
N ALA A 5 -4.30 4.09 17.40
CA ALA A 5 -2.93 3.92 17.86
C ALA A 5 -2.01 4.32 16.71
N ALA A 6 -1.05 5.21 16.97
CA ALA A 6 -0.06 5.60 15.98
C ALA A 6 0.64 4.32 15.49
N ILE A 7 0.35 3.92 14.26
CA ILE A 7 1.06 2.83 13.62
C ILE A 7 2.48 3.32 13.43
N ASP A 8 3.44 2.57 13.97
CA ASP A 8 4.84 2.79 13.67
C ASP A 8 5.04 2.51 12.17
N GLU A 9 5.22 3.59 11.41
CA GLU A 9 5.34 3.53 9.95
C GLU A 9 6.49 2.61 9.52
N ASP A 10 7.58 2.60 10.28
CA ASP A 10 8.73 1.73 10.02
C ASP A 10 8.38 0.25 10.24
N ALA A 11 7.60 -0.05 11.29
CA ALA A 11 7.12 -1.39 11.54
C ALA A 11 6.15 -1.88 10.44
N LEU A 12 5.27 -1.00 9.95
CA LEU A 12 4.34 -1.32 8.86
C LEU A 12 5.09 -1.57 7.54
N VAL A 13 6.08 -0.74 7.23
CA VAL A 13 6.94 -0.92 6.04
C VAL A 13 7.70 -2.22 6.13
N HIS A 14 8.22 -2.56 7.32
CA HIS A 14 8.93 -3.81 7.56
C HIS A 14 8.02 -5.04 7.34
N GLU A 15 6.83 -5.06 7.96
CA GLU A 15 5.86 -6.13 7.80
C GLU A 15 5.39 -6.28 6.35
N GLY A 16 5.15 -5.16 5.66
CA GLY A 16 4.80 -5.15 4.24
C GLY A 16 5.91 -5.75 3.37
N TRP A 17 7.17 -5.41 3.66
CA TRP A 17 8.33 -5.98 2.97
C TRP A 17 8.44 -7.49 3.19
N GLU A 18 8.37 -7.96 4.44
CA GLU A 18 8.42 -9.39 4.75
C GLU A 18 7.31 -10.17 4.04
N THR A 19 6.09 -9.62 4.03
CA THR A 19 4.94 -10.21 3.35
C THR A 19 5.17 -10.33 1.83
N LEU A 20 5.69 -9.28 1.20
CA LEU A 20 6.03 -9.30 -0.23
C LEU A 20 7.09 -10.35 -0.55
N VAL A 21 8.16 -10.40 0.25
CA VAL A 21 9.24 -11.38 0.09
C VAL A 21 8.73 -12.81 0.27
N GLN A 22 7.88 -13.06 1.28
CA GLN A 22 7.31 -14.38 1.54
C GLN A 22 6.44 -14.87 0.37
N ARG A 23 5.67 -13.97 -0.26
CA ARG A 23 4.74 -14.32 -1.34
C ARG A 23 5.40 -14.41 -2.71
N LEU A 24 6.37 -13.56 -3.00
CA LEU A 24 6.94 -13.40 -4.34
C LEU A 24 8.37 -13.95 -4.45
N GLY A 25 9.06 -14.12 -3.32
CA GLY A 25 10.51 -14.29 -3.27
C GLY A 25 11.26 -12.97 -3.45
N LEU A 26 12.44 -12.88 -2.85
CA LEU A 26 13.25 -11.65 -2.75
C LEU A 26 13.40 -10.93 -4.10
N GLN A 27 13.81 -11.65 -5.15
CA GLN A 27 14.09 -11.05 -6.46
C GLN A 27 12.84 -10.40 -7.09
N LYS A 28 11.67 -11.03 -6.99
CA LYS A 28 10.42 -10.51 -7.57
C LYS A 28 9.85 -9.39 -6.70
N ALA A 29 9.95 -9.50 -5.37
CA ALA A 29 9.55 -8.44 -4.44
C ALA A 29 10.36 -7.15 -4.67
N THR A 30 11.69 -7.25 -4.76
CA THR A 30 12.55 -6.10 -5.10
C THR A 30 12.18 -5.50 -6.45
N ARG A 31 11.97 -6.33 -7.48
CA ARG A 31 11.59 -5.84 -8.81
C ARG A 31 10.25 -5.13 -8.80
N PHE A 32 9.28 -5.62 -8.02
CA PHE A 32 7.98 -4.98 -7.85
C PHE A 32 8.12 -3.56 -7.30
N VAL A 33 8.82 -3.38 -6.17
CA VAL A 33 9.02 -2.06 -5.54
C VAL A 33 9.71 -1.09 -6.50
N VAL A 34 10.80 -1.53 -7.16
CA VAL A 34 11.53 -0.70 -8.12
C VAL A 34 10.66 -0.28 -9.32
N LEU A 35 9.76 -1.16 -9.78
CA LEU A 35 8.84 -0.81 -10.86
C LEU A 35 7.76 0.18 -10.40
N LEU A 36 7.24 -0.01 -9.18
CA LEU A 36 6.25 0.86 -8.56
C LEU A 36 6.80 2.28 -8.36
N GLU A 37 7.97 2.42 -7.74
CA GLU A 37 8.63 3.71 -7.51
C GLU A 37 8.98 4.46 -8.80
N ARG A 38 9.29 3.71 -9.88
CA ARG A 38 9.59 4.28 -11.19
C ARG A 38 8.34 4.61 -12.01
N GLY A 39 7.14 4.44 -11.44
CA GLY A 39 5.88 4.63 -12.14
C GLY A 39 5.76 3.79 -13.40
N ARG A 40 6.24 2.55 -13.36
CA ARG A 40 6.09 1.63 -14.49
C ARG A 40 4.70 0.99 -14.42
N GLY A 41 4.01 0.97 -15.56
CA GLY A 41 2.56 0.68 -15.63
C GLY A 41 1.76 1.92 -15.27
N ASP A 42 0.43 1.82 -15.23
CA ASP A 42 -0.47 2.93 -14.88
C ASP A 42 -0.38 3.31 -13.39
N SER A 43 0.61 2.79 -12.65
CA SER A 43 0.69 2.84 -11.19
C SER A 43 0.81 4.25 -10.58
N VAL A 44 1.53 5.18 -11.21
CA VAL A 44 1.63 6.55 -10.65
C VAL A 44 0.37 7.37 -10.94
N GLU A 45 -0.20 7.23 -12.13
CA GLU A 45 -1.44 7.92 -12.50
C GLU A 45 -2.62 7.31 -11.74
N GLU A 46 -2.73 5.98 -11.66
CA GLU A 46 -3.73 5.28 -10.85
C GLU A 46 -3.60 5.61 -9.36
N ILE A 47 -2.42 5.55 -8.75
CA ILE A 47 -2.28 5.88 -7.32
C ILE A 47 -2.67 7.34 -7.07
N SER A 48 -2.30 8.25 -7.96
CA SER A 48 -2.69 9.66 -7.86
C SER A 48 -4.20 9.86 -8.06
N ASP A 49 -4.79 9.17 -9.04
CA ASP A 49 -6.21 9.28 -9.39
C ASP A 49 -7.12 8.67 -8.32
N TYR A 50 -6.72 7.52 -7.76
CA TYR A 50 -7.48 6.85 -6.70
C TYR A 50 -7.29 7.53 -5.34
N TRP A 51 -6.06 7.93 -5.00
CA TRP A 51 -5.71 8.23 -3.61
C TRP A 51 -5.13 9.62 -3.39
N GLY A 52 -4.75 10.35 -4.44
CA GLY A 52 -3.99 11.60 -4.33
C GLY A 52 -4.69 12.75 -3.61
N LYS A 53 -6.02 12.66 -3.41
CA LYS A 53 -6.83 13.65 -2.65
C LYS A 53 -7.48 13.08 -1.40
N SER A 54 -7.34 11.78 -1.16
CA SER A 54 -8.04 11.05 -0.12
C SER A 54 -7.14 10.90 1.11
N SER A 55 -7.70 11.11 2.29
CA SER A 55 -7.04 10.78 3.56
C SER A 55 -6.92 9.27 3.74
N LEU A 56 -5.93 8.81 4.52
CA LEU A 56 -5.75 7.37 4.80
C LEU A 56 -7.02 6.71 5.38
N GLU A 57 -7.82 7.44 6.14
CA GLU A 57 -9.10 6.96 6.70
C GLU A 57 -10.15 6.75 5.60
N GLU A 58 -10.27 7.68 4.65
CA GLU A 58 -11.16 7.53 3.49
C GLU A 58 -10.73 6.33 2.63
N ILE A 59 -9.43 6.20 2.37
CA ILE A 59 -8.85 5.06 1.63
C ILE A 59 -9.20 3.74 2.34
N HIS A 60 -8.99 3.66 3.65
CA HIS A 60 -9.28 2.47 4.43
C HIS A 60 -10.76 2.06 4.34
N ASN A 61 -11.66 3.03 4.50
CA ASN A 61 -13.10 2.79 4.46
C ASN A 61 -13.56 2.29 3.07
N GLU A 62 -13.01 2.83 1.98
CA GLU A 62 -13.31 2.35 0.63
C GLU A 62 -12.86 0.90 0.42
N ILE A 63 -11.65 0.54 0.84
CA ILE A 63 -11.12 -0.82 0.72
C ILE A 63 -11.98 -1.82 1.52
N VAL A 64 -12.39 -1.45 2.73
CA VAL A 64 -13.28 -2.28 3.55
C VAL A 64 -14.63 -2.49 2.85
N ALA A 65 -15.22 -1.41 2.32
CA ALA A 65 -16.48 -1.49 1.59
C ALA A 65 -16.39 -2.36 0.32
N TRP A 66 -15.26 -2.31 -0.40
CA TRP A 66 -15.02 -3.16 -1.58
C TRP A 66 -14.89 -4.64 -1.23
N LYS A 67 -14.20 -4.98 -0.14
CA LYS A 67 -14.07 -6.39 0.29
C LYS A 67 -15.36 -6.99 0.86
N ALA A 68 -16.33 -6.16 1.23
CA ALA A 68 -17.62 -6.59 1.76
C ALA A 68 -18.66 -6.92 0.66
N LYS A 69 -18.33 -6.67 -0.62
CA LYS A 69 -19.12 -7.09 -1.79
C LYS A 69 -18.67 -8.45 -2.30
#